data_AF-A0A0P9E940-F1
#
_entry.id   AF-A0A0P9E940-F1
#
_cell.length_a   1.000
_cell.length_b   1.000
_cell.length_c   1.000
_cell.angle_alpha   90.00
_cell.angle_beta   90.00
_cell.angle_gamma   90.00
#
_symmetry.space_group_name_H-M   'P 1'
#
loop_
_entity.id
_entity.type
_entity.pdbx_description
1 polymer ?
#
loop_
_entity_poly.entity_id
_entity_poly.type
_entity_poly.pdbx_seq_one_letter_code
_entity_poly.pdbx_strand_id
1 'polypeptide(L)'
;MFTPKFCRWFPYQLYSNLKALSELKKNGKIVGRLSFKGRSWFKTFVYNQSGFKLVKTGKRLNLLRLSKVGDIPIRIHREINGEMKQVIIKKHGSGKWFACFSVEKEDLPQKGVIEKAVGMMLV
;
A
#
# COMPACT_ATOMS: atom_id res chain seq x y z
N MET A 1 -0.17 20.08 -13.40
CA MET A 1 0.86 19.12 -13.86
C MET A 1 0.77 17.85 -13.02
N PHE A 2 0.20 16.78 -13.59
CA PHE A 2 -0.30 15.60 -12.87
C PHE A 2 0.76 14.49 -12.78
N THR A 3 0.95 13.87 -11.62
CA THR A 3 2.07 12.94 -11.38
C THR A 3 1.94 11.60 -12.14
N PRO A 4 3.02 11.14 -12.83
CA PRO A 4 3.04 9.89 -13.60
C PRO A 4 3.15 8.60 -12.76
N LYS A 5 3.13 8.68 -11.42
CA LYS A 5 3.42 7.52 -10.55
C LYS A 5 2.22 6.58 -10.37
N PHE A 6 0.99 7.09 -10.28
CA PHE A 6 -0.20 6.24 -10.14
C PHE A 6 -0.37 5.28 -11.33
N CYS A 7 -0.17 5.78 -12.55
CA CYS A 7 -0.33 4.97 -13.77
C CYS A 7 0.82 3.97 -13.99
N ARG A 8 1.97 4.14 -13.31
CA ARG A 8 3.12 3.22 -13.43
C ARG A 8 2.96 1.94 -12.62
N TRP A 9 2.26 2.00 -11.49
CA TRP A 9 2.14 0.83 -10.61
C TRP A 9 1.40 -0.34 -11.26
N PHE A 10 0.33 -0.05 -12.01
CA PHE A 10 -0.46 -1.09 -12.69
C PHE A 10 0.32 -1.91 -13.73
N PRO A 11 1.00 -1.31 -14.74
CA PRO A 11 1.80 -2.07 -15.69
C PRO A 11 3.00 -2.74 -15.02
N TYR A 12 3.60 -2.12 -13.99
CA TYR A 12 4.67 -2.75 -13.22
C TYR A 12 4.20 -4.03 -12.52
N GLN A 13 3.04 -3.99 -11.85
CA GLN A 13 2.45 -5.16 -11.20
C GLN A 13 2.16 -6.28 -12.21
N LEU A 14 1.63 -5.92 -13.39
CA LEU A 14 1.35 -6.87 -14.46
C LEU A 14 2.64 -7.55 -14.94
N TYR A 15 3.66 -6.75 -15.25
CA TYR A 15 4.95 -7.24 -15.74
C TYR A 15 5.67 -8.11 -14.70
N SER A 16 5.68 -7.68 -13.44
CA SER A 16 6.26 -8.44 -12.33
C SER A 16 5.58 -9.81 -12.16
N ASN A 17 4.25 -9.85 -12.20
CA ASN A 17 3.50 -11.11 -12.12
C ASN A 17 3.80 -12.03 -13.32
N LEU A 18 3.89 -11.49 -14.53
CA LEU A 18 4.23 -12.26 -15.73
C LEU A 18 5.65 -12.83 -15.66
N LYS A 19 6.61 -12.02 -15.18
CA LYS A 19 8.00 -12.46 -14.98
C LYS A 19 8.06 -13.61 -13.98
N ALA A 20 7.39 -13.49 -12.83
CA ALA A 20 7.34 -14.55 -11.82
C ALA A 20 6.71 -15.85 -12.37
N LEU A 21 5.63 -15.76 -13.16
CA LEU A 21 5.04 -16.94 -13.81
C LEU A 21 5.99 -17.59 -14.81
N SER A 22 6.75 -16.80 -15.57
CA SER A 22 7.76 -17.30 -16.50
C SER A 22 8.88 -18.06 -15.77
N GLU A 23 9.37 -17.52 -14.66
CA GLU A 23 10.38 -18.17 -13.81
C GLU A 23 9.86 -19.49 -13.23
N LEU A 24 8.63 -19.53 -12.73
CA LEU A 24 8.01 -20.76 -12.21
C LEU A 24 7.85 -21.83 -13.29
N LYS A 25 7.53 -21.43 -14.53
CA LYS A 25 7.45 -22.34 -15.68
C LYS A 25 8.81 -22.93 -16.03
N LYS A 26 9.87 -22.12 -16.00
CA LYS A 26 11.26 -22.59 -16.20
C LYS A 26 11.67 -23.60 -15.14
N ASN A 27 11.20 -23.43 -13.90
CA ASN A 27 11.44 -24.34 -12.78
C ASN A 27 10.55 -25.61 -12.80
N GLY A 28 9.88 -25.91 -13.93
CA GLY A 28 9.11 -27.14 -14.11
C GLY A 28 7.76 -27.17 -13.39
N LYS A 29 7.28 -26.05 -12.81
CA LYS A 29 5.98 -26.00 -12.14
C LYS A 29 4.84 -25.81 -13.15
N ILE A 30 3.71 -26.47 -12.92
CA ILE A 30 2.48 -26.24 -13.68
C ILE A 30 1.94 -24.85 -13.32
N VAL A 31 2.03 -23.91 -14.27
CA VAL A 31 1.57 -22.53 -14.09
C VAL A 31 0.29 -22.27 -14.88
N GLY A 32 -0.69 -21.65 -14.22
CA GLY A 32 -1.89 -21.13 -14.87
C GLY A 32 -1.64 -19.83 -15.64
N ARG A 33 -2.64 -19.40 -16.41
CA ARG A 33 -2.60 -18.11 -17.13
C ARG A 33 -3.10 -16.97 -16.24
N LEU A 34 -2.51 -15.78 -16.41
CA LEU A 34 -2.99 -14.57 -15.74
C LEU A 34 -4.37 -14.17 -16.30
N SER A 35 -5.39 -14.16 -15.44
CA SER A 35 -6.76 -13.77 -15.80
C SER A 35 -6.95 -12.25 -15.74
N PHE A 36 -7.70 -11.70 -16.70
CA PHE A 36 -8.09 -10.29 -16.67
C PHE A 36 -8.96 -10.00 -15.45
N LYS A 37 -8.64 -8.92 -14.70
CA LYS A 37 -9.47 -8.45 -13.59
C LYS A 37 -10.44 -7.39 -14.09
N GLY A 38 -11.74 -7.65 -13.99
CA GLY A 38 -12.79 -6.68 -14.31
C GLY A 38 -12.82 -5.48 -13.36
N ARG A 39 -13.60 -4.44 -13.70
CA ARG A 39 -13.70 -3.18 -12.93
C ARG A 39 -14.01 -3.38 -11.44
N SER A 40 -14.86 -4.35 -11.09
CA SER A 40 -15.27 -4.62 -9.70
C SER A 40 -14.24 -5.42 -8.88
N TRP A 41 -13.23 -6.01 -9.52
CA TRP A 41 -12.21 -6.83 -8.87
C TRP A 41 -11.04 -6.01 -8.33
N PHE A 42 -10.88 -4.76 -8.78
CA PHE A 42 -9.85 -3.87 -8.25
C PHE A 42 -10.25 -3.37 -6.86
N LYS A 43 -9.58 -3.95 -5.86
CA LYS A 43 -9.81 -3.64 -4.46
C LYS A 43 -8.70 -2.76 -3.87
N THR A 44 -7.62 -2.50 -4.59
CA THR A 44 -6.46 -1.81 -4.04
C THR A 44 -5.95 -0.73 -4.97
N PHE A 45 -5.70 0.46 -4.42
CA PHE A 45 -5.01 1.56 -5.08
C PHE A 45 -3.76 1.93 -4.29
N VAL A 46 -2.65 2.16 -4.99
CA VAL A 46 -1.37 2.47 -4.38
C VAL A 46 -0.88 3.81 -4.92
N TYR A 47 -0.57 4.73 -4.00
CA TYR A 47 0.04 6.02 -4.28
C TYR A 47 1.42 6.07 -3.63
N ASN A 48 2.47 6.16 -4.45
CA ASN A 48 3.85 6.25 -3.99
C ASN A 48 4.33 7.70 -4.07
N GLN A 49 4.84 8.22 -2.95
CA GLN A 49 5.56 9.48 -2.74
C GLN A 49 4.81 10.78 -3.08
N SER A 50 3.81 10.74 -3.96
CA SER A 50 3.08 11.94 -4.38
C SER A 50 1.67 11.63 -4.85
N GLY A 51 0.85 12.68 -4.97
CA GLY A 51 -0.54 12.58 -5.43
C GLY A 51 -1.57 12.33 -4.32
N PHE A 52 -1.15 12.45 -3.06
CA PHE A 52 -2.02 12.48 -1.90
C PHE A 52 -1.61 13.61 -0.95
N LYS A 53 -2.58 14.20 -0.27
CA LYS A 53 -2.36 15.19 0.80
C LYS A 53 -3.33 14.91 1.93
N LEU A 54 -2.82 14.91 3.16
CA LEU A 54 -3.65 14.85 4.34
C LEU A 54 -3.91 16.26 4.87
N VAL A 55 -5.18 16.66 4.91
CA VAL A 55 -5.61 17.94 5.48
C VAL A 55 -6.24 17.65 6.84
N LYS A 56 -5.56 18.09 7.91
CA LYS A 56 -6.09 18.04 9.27
C LYS A 56 -7.04 19.21 9.47
N THR A 57 -8.34 18.94 9.58
CA THR A 57 -9.38 19.98 9.71
C THR A 57 -9.69 20.32 11.17
N GLY A 58 -9.01 19.70 12.14
CA GLY A 58 -9.29 19.86 13.58
C GLY A 58 -10.64 19.28 14.02
N LYS A 59 -11.34 18.59 13.12
CA LYS A 59 -12.62 17.89 13.36
C LYS A 59 -12.37 16.38 13.54
N ARG A 60 -13.41 15.66 13.97
CA ARG A 60 -13.37 14.18 14.13
C ARG A 60 -13.05 13.43 12.83
N LEU A 61 -13.31 14.04 11.66
CA LEU A 61 -12.99 13.51 10.34
C LEU A 61 -11.94 14.42 9.68
N ASN A 62 -10.86 13.81 9.19
CA ASN A 62 -9.82 14.47 8.41
C ASN A 62 -10.09 14.30 6.92
N LEU A 63 -9.51 15.16 6.08
CA LEU A 63 -9.69 15.07 4.62
C LEU A 63 -8.43 14.51 3.96
N LEU A 64 -8.59 13.41 3.23
CA LEU A 64 -7.56 12.83 2.37
C LEU A 64 -7.82 13.27 0.94
N ARG A 65 -7.00 14.18 0.43
CA ARG A 65 -7.07 14.68 -0.94
C ARG A 65 -6.19 13.82 -1.84
N LEU A 66 -6.81 13.12 -2.80
CA LEU A 66 -6.14 12.28 -3.77
C LEU A 66 -6.26 12.90 -5.16
N SER A 67 -5.15 13.04 -5.88
CA SER A 67 -5.15 13.79 -7.14
C SER A 67 -6.11 13.25 -8.21
N LYS A 68 -6.46 11.95 -8.18
CA LYS A 68 -7.34 11.32 -9.19
C LYS A 68 -8.73 10.91 -8.68
N VAL A 69 -8.94 10.92 -7.38
CA VAL A 69 -10.19 10.46 -6.77
C VAL A 69 -10.94 11.65 -6.13
N GLY A 70 -10.21 12.70 -5.74
CA GLY A 70 -10.76 13.85 -5.04
C GLY A 70 -10.58 13.75 -3.53
N ASP A 71 -11.44 14.45 -2.81
CA ASP A 71 -11.36 14.60 -1.37
C ASP A 71 -12.22 13.54 -0.67
N ILE A 72 -11.58 12.73 0.16
CA ILE A 72 -12.23 11.63 0.88
C ILE A 72 -12.17 11.93 2.38
N PRO A 73 -13.32 11.99 3.08
CA PRO A 73 -13.31 12.08 4.53
C PRO A 73 -12.83 10.76 5.12
N ILE A 74 -11.80 10.82 5.96
CA ILE A 74 -11.22 9.66 6.64
C ILE A 74 -11.18 9.87 8.15
N ARG A 75 -11.40 8.78 8.88
CA ARG A 75 -11.18 8.73 10.32
C ARG A 75 -9.80 8.16 10.59
N ILE A 76 -8.95 8.95 11.21
CA ILE A 76 -7.59 8.56 11.55
C ILE A 76 -7.60 8.01 12.98
N HIS A 77 -7.05 6.81 13.15
CA HIS A 77 -6.97 6.16 14.46
C HIS A 77 -5.73 6.57 15.27
N ARG A 78 -4.63 6.95 14.60
CA ARG A 78 -3.36 7.34 15.22
C ARG A 78 -2.79 8.56 14.54
N GLU A 79 -2.21 9.48 15.31
CA GLU A 79 -1.51 10.62 14.74
C GLU A 79 -0.34 10.16 13.87
N ILE A 80 -0.33 10.66 12.63
CA ILE A 80 0.73 10.41 11.68
C ILE A 80 1.80 11.49 11.91
N ASN A 81 2.89 11.08 12.52
CA ASN A 81 4.10 11.90 12.71
C ASN A 81 5.19 11.35 11.78
N GLY A 82 5.82 12.20 10.98
CA GLY A 82 6.83 11.81 9.98
C GLY A 82 6.39 12.03 8.53
N GLU A 83 7.30 11.77 7.59
CA GLU A 83 7.05 11.96 6.16
C GLU A 83 6.27 10.77 5.58
N MET A 84 5.13 11.05 4.94
CA MET A 84 4.30 10.02 4.32
C MET A 84 4.90 9.60 2.97
N LYS A 85 5.45 8.39 2.90
CA LYS A 85 6.00 7.85 1.65
C LYS A 85 4.96 7.18 0.78
N GLN A 86 3.93 6.57 1.37
CA GLN A 86 2.99 5.75 0.62
C GLN A 86 1.60 5.76 1.23
N VAL A 87 0.59 5.76 0.35
CA VAL A 87 -0.80 5.52 0.74
C VAL A 87 -1.36 4.37 -0.07
N ILE A 88 -1.91 3.38 0.64
CA ILE A 88 -2.58 2.24 0.05
C ILE A 88 -4.04 2.29 0.45
N ILE A 89 -4.93 2.35 -0.52
CA ILE A 89 -6.37 2.34 -0.32
C ILE A 89 -6.85 0.94 -0.65
N LYS A 90 -7.43 0.25 0.32
CA LYS A 90 -7.87 -1.13 0.17
C LYS A 90 -9.35 -1.27 0.52
N LYS A 91 -10.11 -1.95 -0.34
CA LYS A 91 -11.47 -2.40 -0.11
C LYS A 91 -11.43 -3.76 0.57
N HIS A 92 -12.00 -3.82 1.77
CA HIS A 92 -12.16 -5.07 2.50
C HIS A 92 -13.31 -5.91 1.92
N GLY A 93 -13.34 -7.22 2.20
CA GLY A 93 -14.42 -8.12 1.77
C GLY A 93 -15.81 -7.68 2.24
N SER A 94 -15.87 -6.96 3.38
CA SER A 94 -17.08 -6.35 3.94
C SER A 94 -17.55 -5.08 3.22
N GLY A 95 -16.88 -4.67 2.12
CA GLY A 95 -17.23 -3.48 1.36
C GLY A 95 -16.68 -2.16 1.91
N LYS A 96 -16.13 -2.16 3.13
CA LYS A 96 -15.50 -0.98 3.76
C LYS A 96 -14.15 -0.66 3.11
N TRP A 97 -13.87 0.64 2.96
CA TRP A 97 -12.61 1.15 2.45
C TRP A 97 -11.69 1.56 3.60
N PHE A 98 -10.42 1.23 3.47
CA PHE A 98 -9.38 1.57 4.44
C PHE A 98 -8.21 2.23 3.72
N ALA A 99 -7.63 3.25 4.35
CA ALA A 99 -6.40 3.88 3.91
C ALA A 99 -5.27 3.49 4.87
N CYS A 100 -4.24 2.83 4.34
CA CYS A 100 -3.02 2.49 5.04
C CYS A 100 -1.95 3.51 4.65
N PHE A 101 -1.35 4.16 5.65
CA PHE A 101 -0.29 5.12 5.49
C PHE A 101 1.03 4.48 5.88
N SER A 102 2.00 4.46 4.97
CA SER A 102 3.38 4.12 5.29
C SER A 102 4.15 5.42 5.49
N VAL A 103 4.67 5.58 6.70
CA VAL A 103 5.34 6.79 7.17
C VAL A 103 6.76 6.38 7.51
N GLU A 104 7.73 7.10 6.96
CA GLU A 104 9.10 6.92 7.39
C GLU A 104 9.32 7.79 8.63
N LYS A 105 9.77 7.15 9.71
CA LYS A 105 10.26 7.82 10.90
C LYS A 105 11.73 7.45 11.03
N GLU A 106 12.58 8.46 11.24
CA GLU A 106 14.01 8.28 11.51
C GLU A 106 14.27 7.80 12.94
N ASP A 107 13.24 7.74 13.79
CA ASP A 107 13.31 7.12 15.12
C ASP A 107 13.53 5.61 14.98
N LEU A 108 14.80 5.23 14.91
CA LEU A 108 15.24 3.91 15.31
C LEU A 108 14.67 3.67 16.72
N PRO A 109 13.95 2.56 16.99
CA PRO A 109 13.74 2.19 18.37
C PRO A 109 15.14 2.10 18.98
N GLN A 110 15.41 2.89 20.03
CA GLN A 110 16.59 2.65 20.86
C GLN A 110 16.57 1.16 21.14
N LYS A 111 17.57 0.42 20.66
CA LYS A 111 17.71 -0.99 20.97
C LYS A 111 17.77 -1.05 22.48
N GLY A 112 16.66 -1.40 23.13
CA GLY A 112 16.69 -1.87 24.49
C GLY A 112 17.68 -3.03 24.50
N VAL A 113 18.60 -3.02 25.45
CA VAL A 113 19.56 -4.11 25.65
C VAL A 113 18.76 -5.42 25.62
N ILE A 114 19.05 -6.28 24.65
CA ILE A 114 18.34 -7.55 24.49
C ILE A 114 18.91 -8.49 25.54
N GLU A 115 18.28 -8.57 26.71
CA GLU A 115 18.72 -9.44 27.83
C GLU A 115 18.46 -10.93 27.58
N LYS A 116 17.60 -11.28 26.60
CA LYS A 116 17.24 -12.67 26.30
C LYS A 116 17.21 -12.96 24.81
N ALA A 117 18.00 -13.94 24.39
CA ALA A 117 17.92 -14.53 23.06
C ALA A 117 16.66 -15.39 22.96
N VAL A 118 15.70 -14.98 22.13
CA VAL A 118 14.56 -15.81 21.77
C VAL A 118 14.93 -16.52 20.46
N GLY A 119 15.12 -17.84 20.54
CA GLY A 119 15.33 -18.66 19.35
C GLY A 119 14.05 -18.68 18.50
N MET A 120 14.12 -18.14 17.28
CA MET A 120 13.09 -18.36 16.27
C MET A 120 13.38 -19.68 15.56
N MET A 121 12.68 -20.74 15.93
CA MET A 121 12.67 -21.99 15.17
C MET A 121 11.52 -21.92 14.17
N LEU A 122 11.85 -21.84 12.88
CA LEU A 122 10.90 -22.12 11.80
C LEU A 122 10.79 -23.65 11.70
N VAL A 123 9.63 -24.19 12.08
CA VAL A 123 9.23 -25.57 11.79
C VAL A 123 8.72 -25.66 10.35
#